data_AF-A0A926XBM3-F1
#
_entry.id   AF-A0A926XBM3-F1
#
_cell.length_a   1.000
_cell.length_b   1.000
_cell.length_c   1.000
_cell.angle_alpha   90.00
_cell.angle_beta   90.00
_cell.angle_gamma   90.00
#
_symmetry.space_group_name_H-M   'P 1'
#
loop_
_entity.id
_entity.type
_entity.pdbx_description
1 polymer ?
#
loop_
_entity_poly.entity_id
_entity_poly.type
_entity_poly.pdbx_seq_one_letter_code
_entity_poly.pdbx_strand_id
1 'polypeptide(L)'
;MDDFTRQETIVLTGTTSSRLAYLDRSRVVVPQKYGNPKKPTVLYTWEQVLEIRAISHLRQKISLQTIRKIIHFLEDGGFDDSLRDKHLVSVNDEIYWVLPDWSDMPNVMKVAGKKSTNPGQLVLFTIPSLADVVDDVWKSAQSSKIIDFQSFRQRAKFSPPETTIVRAV
;
A
#
# COMPACT_ATOMS: atom_id res chain seq x y z
N MET A 1 24.22 -16.92 -7.51
CA MET A 1 22.94 -17.34 -6.92
C MET A 1 23.19 -17.21 -5.45
N ASP A 2 22.84 -16.05 -4.92
CA ASP A 2 23.44 -15.54 -3.70
C ASP A 2 22.41 -15.73 -2.60
N ASP A 3 22.52 -16.85 -1.90
CA ASP A 3 21.68 -17.14 -0.75
C ASP A 3 22.14 -16.32 0.45
N PHE A 4 21.18 -15.75 1.17
CA PHE A 4 21.42 -14.85 2.30
C PHE A 4 21.21 -15.58 3.61
N THR A 5 22.16 -15.43 4.53
CA THR A 5 22.00 -15.88 5.91
C THR A 5 20.91 -15.08 6.63
N ARG A 6 20.49 -15.61 7.77
CA ARG A 6 19.56 -14.91 8.67
C ARG A 6 20.05 -13.51 9.05
N GLN A 7 21.35 -13.34 9.28
CA GLN A 7 21.91 -12.06 9.72
C GLN A 7 21.90 -11.03 8.59
N GLU A 8 22.30 -11.42 7.38
CA GLU A 8 22.23 -10.57 6.19
C GLU A 8 20.78 -10.18 5.87
N THR A 9 19.85 -11.14 5.96
CA THR A 9 18.42 -10.88 5.75
C THR A 9 17.87 -9.85 6.73
N ILE A 10 18.27 -9.91 8.02
CA ILE A 10 17.87 -8.91 9.03
C ILE A 10 18.32 -7.51 8.62
N VAL A 11 19.59 -7.38 8.20
CA VAL A 11 20.18 -6.10 7.79
C VAL A 11 19.49 -5.56 6.53
N LEU A 12 19.32 -6.40 5.51
CA LEU A 12 18.78 -5.99 4.20
C LEU A 12 17.29 -5.60 4.24
N THR A 13 16.53 -6.19 5.16
CA THR A 13 15.07 -6.01 5.23
C THR A 13 14.62 -5.10 6.38
N GLY A 14 15.53 -4.71 7.27
CA GLY A 14 15.21 -3.93 8.48
C GLY A 14 14.24 -4.66 9.42
N THR A 15 14.19 -5.99 9.37
CA THR A 15 13.31 -6.82 10.20
C THR A 15 14.04 -7.34 11.44
N THR A 16 13.38 -8.15 12.27
CA THR A 16 13.99 -8.79 13.44
C THR A 16 14.05 -10.30 13.29
N SER A 17 14.96 -10.95 14.04
CA SER A 17 15.05 -12.41 14.09
C SER A 17 13.74 -13.07 14.52
N SER A 18 13.03 -12.50 15.49
CA SER A 18 11.72 -13.01 15.93
C SER A 18 10.67 -12.93 14.83
N ARG A 19 10.75 -11.92 13.97
CA ARG A 19 9.84 -11.72 12.84
C ARG A 19 10.13 -12.68 11.69
N LEU A 20 11.39 -12.97 11.41
CA LEU A 20 11.76 -14.04 10.46
C LEU A 20 11.26 -15.41 10.92
N ALA A 21 11.48 -15.77 12.20
CA ALA A 21 10.96 -17.02 12.77
C ALA A 21 9.42 -17.07 12.71
N TYR A 22 8.76 -15.92 12.82
CA TYR A 22 7.33 -15.84 12.70
C TYR A 22 6.86 -16.09 11.26
N LEU A 23 7.47 -15.42 10.26
CA LEU A 23 7.11 -15.56 8.84
C LEU A 23 7.25 -17.01 8.36
N ASP A 24 8.32 -17.68 8.79
CA ASP A 24 8.57 -19.12 8.58
C ASP A 24 7.47 -19.99 9.20
N ARG A 25 7.19 -19.81 10.50
CA ARG A 25 6.13 -20.56 11.19
C ARG A 25 4.74 -20.33 10.58
N SER A 26 4.47 -19.11 10.11
CA SER A 26 3.21 -18.79 9.44
C SER A 26 3.17 -19.17 7.97
N ARG A 27 4.24 -19.76 7.43
CA ARG A 27 4.40 -20.14 6.02
C ARG A 27 4.22 -18.98 5.03
N VAL A 28 4.42 -17.75 5.48
CA VAL A 28 4.37 -16.56 4.61
C VAL A 28 5.67 -16.43 3.82
N VAL A 29 6.80 -16.77 4.43
CA VAL A 29 8.09 -16.92 3.74
C VAL A 29 8.79 -18.14 4.34
N VAL A 30 9.06 -19.15 3.52
CA VAL A 30 9.65 -20.42 3.98
C VAL A 30 11.11 -20.50 3.51
N PRO A 31 12.10 -20.26 4.38
CA PRO A 31 13.50 -20.32 4.01
C PRO A 31 13.98 -21.75 3.80
N GLN A 32 15.10 -21.89 3.11
CA GLN A 32 15.80 -23.16 2.99
C GLN A 32 16.53 -23.48 4.30
N LYS A 33 16.46 -24.74 4.73
CA LYS A 33 17.03 -25.21 6.02
C LYS A 33 17.92 -26.42 5.76
N TYR A 34 19.17 -26.33 6.18
CA TYR A 34 20.18 -27.37 5.98
C TYR A 34 20.80 -27.81 7.31
N GLY A 35 21.28 -29.06 7.36
CA GLY A 35 22.02 -29.59 8.50
C GLY A 35 21.15 -30.05 9.66
N ASN A 36 21.61 -29.82 10.89
CA ASN A 36 21.01 -30.41 12.09
C ASN A 36 19.59 -29.87 12.34
N PRO A 37 18.56 -30.73 12.49
CA PRO A 37 17.19 -30.30 12.74
C PRO A 37 17.01 -29.39 13.97
N LYS A 38 17.87 -29.54 14.99
CA LYS A 38 17.82 -28.72 16.22
C LYS A 38 18.42 -27.33 16.04
N LYS A 39 19.36 -27.16 15.10
CA LYS A 39 20.04 -25.90 14.79
C LYS A 39 20.38 -25.86 13.29
N PRO A 40 19.37 -25.71 12.42
CA PRO A 40 19.60 -25.72 10.99
C PRO A 40 20.29 -24.43 10.55
N THR A 41 21.13 -24.52 9.53
CA THR A 41 21.57 -23.37 8.76
C THR A 41 20.38 -22.90 7.93
N VAL A 42 19.98 -21.64 8.10
CA VAL A 42 18.81 -21.04 7.44
C VAL A 42 19.27 -20.04 6.40
N LEU A 43 18.86 -20.27 5.15
CA LEU A 43 19.21 -19.47 3.98
C LEU A 43 17.94 -18.94 3.28
N TYR A 44 18.04 -17.72 2.79
CA TYR A 44 16.97 -17.01 2.09
C TYR A 44 17.42 -16.67 0.67
N THR A 45 16.56 -16.89 -0.31
CA THR A 45 16.86 -16.43 -1.68
C THR A 45 16.66 -14.92 -1.80
N TRP A 46 17.16 -14.32 -2.87
CA TRP A 46 16.95 -12.89 -3.15
C TRP A 46 15.46 -12.51 -3.20
N GLU A 47 14.64 -13.34 -3.83
CA GLU A 47 13.19 -13.17 -3.95
C GLU A 47 12.53 -13.12 -2.57
N GLN A 48 12.98 -13.99 -1.65
CA GLN A 48 12.51 -14.01 -0.27
C GLN A 48 12.94 -12.77 0.50
N VAL A 49 14.15 -12.26 0.29
CA VAL A 49 14.61 -11.00 0.89
C VAL A 49 13.71 -9.83 0.45
N LEU A 50 13.39 -9.74 -0.84
CA LEU A 50 12.48 -8.72 -1.37
C LEU A 50 11.07 -8.84 -0.79
N GLU A 51 10.53 -10.07 -0.71
CA GLU A 51 9.22 -10.35 -0.11
C GLU A 51 9.16 -9.94 1.37
N ILE A 52 10.16 -10.33 2.16
CA ILE A 52 10.26 -9.95 3.58
C ILE A 52 10.31 -8.43 3.73
N ARG A 53 11.04 -7.73 2.85
CA ARG A 53 11.12 -6.27 2.87
C ARG A 53 9.76 -5.62 2.57
N ALA A 54 9.05 -6.09 1.53
CA ALA A 54 7.72 -5.62 1.19
C ALA A 54 6.73 -5.82 2.36
N ILE A 55 6.71 -7.02 2.96
CA ILE A 55 5.90 -7.33 4.14
C ILE A 55 6.27 -6.41 5.32
N SER A 56 7.57 -6.17 5.55
CA SER A 56 8.04 -5.31 6.63
C SER A 56 7.49 -3.88 6.51
N HIS A 57 7.55 -3.31 5.29
CA HIS A 57 6.99 -1.99 4.99
C HIS A 57 5.46 -1.95 5.15
N LEU A 58 4.74 -2.93 4.62
CA LEU A 58 3.28 -3.00 4.76
C LEU A 58 2.85 -3.06 6.21
N ARG A 59 3.56 -3.83 7.04
CA ARG A 59 3.25 -3.98 8.47
C ARG A 59 3.44 -2.70 9.30
N GLN A 60 4.03 -1.64 8.75
CA GLN A 60 4.01 -0.32 9.40
C GLN A 60 2.63 0.32 9.36
N LYS A 61 1.80 -0.07 8.38
CA LYS A 61 0.46 0.50 8.15
C LYS A 61 -0.68 -0.48 8.41
N ILE A 62 -0.44 -1.78 8.26
CA ILE A 62 -1.48 -2.81 8.41
C ILE A 62 -1.11 -3.96 9.32
N SER A 63 -2.15 -4.60 9.87
CA SER A 63 -2.01 -5.82 10.65
C SER A 63 -1.53 -6.98 9.79
N LEU A 64 -0.87 -7.95 10.42
CA LEU A 64 -0.47 -9.18 9.73
C LEU A 64 -1.67 -10.04 9.30
N GLN A 65 -2.77 -10.00 10.07
CA GLN A 65 -4.02 -10.65 9.66
C GLN A 65 -4.51 -10.09 8.32
N THR A 66 -4.38 -8.77 8.11
CA THR A 66 -4.69 -8.12 6.84
C THR A 66 -3.76 -8.61 5.74
N ILE A 67 -2.46 -8.76 6.00
CA ILE A 67 -1.50 -9.30 5.02
C ILE A 67 -1.88 -10.72 4.59
N ARG A 68 -2.26 -11.59 5.52
CA ARG A 68 -2.74 -12.95 5.17
C ARG A 68 -3.98 -12.92 4.30
N LYS A 69 -4.92 -12.01 4.60
CA LYS A 69 -6.12 -11.84 3.76
C LYS A 69 -5.77 -11.42 2.34
N ILE A 70 -4.75 -10.57 2.17
CA ILE A 70 -4.26 -10.17 0.84
C ILE A 70 -3.68 -11.37 0.10
N ILE A 71 -2.76 -12.12 0.73
CA ILE A 71 -2.14 -13.31 0.12
C ILE A 71 -3.22 -14.32 -0.29
N HIS A 72 -4.14 -14.65 0.61
CA HIS A 72 -5.22 -15.59 0.33
C HIS A 72 -6.16 -15.10 -0.79
N PHE A 73 -6.47 -13.80 -0.81
CA PHE A 73 -7.26 -13.21 -1.89
C PHE A 73 -6.55 -13.33 -3.25
N LEU A 74 -5.22 -13.15 -3.29
CA LEU A 74 -4.44 -13.29 -4.52
C LEU A 74 -4.42 -14.75 -5.01
N GLU A 75 -4.16 -15.69 -4.10
CA GLU A 75 -4.20 -17.13 -4.39
C GLU A 75 -5.57 -17.56 -4.93
N ASP A 76 -6.65 -17.21 -4.24
CA ASP A 76 -8.03 -17.55 -4.62
C ASP A 76 -8.43 -16.94 -5.97
N GLY A 77 -7.86 -15.77 -6.29
CA GLY A 77 -8.05 -15.08 -7.56
C GLY A 77 -7.20 -15.61 -8.72
N GLY A 78 -6.32 -16.59 -8.48
CA GLY A 78 -5.40 -17.13 -9.48
C GLY A 78 -4.22 -16.21 -9.80
N PHE A 79 -3.91 -15.24 -8.93
CA PHE A 79 -2.75 -14.37 -9.07
C PHE A 79 -1.54 -14.94 -8.32
N ASP A 80 -0.35 -14.52 -8.72
CA ASP A 80 0.87 -14.70 -7.91
C ASP A 80 0.67 -14.04 -6.53
N ASP A 81 0.93 -14.80 -5.47
CA ASP A 81 0.64 -14.45 -4.08
C ASP A 81 1.76 -13.61 -3.42
N SER A 82 2.89 -13.49 -4.12
CA SER A 82 4.02 -12.64 -3.75
C SER A 82 3.63 -11.15 -3.74
N LEU A 83 3.99 -10.45 -2.65
CA LEU A 83 3.72 -9.02 -2.48
C LEU A 83 4.85 -8.14 -3.01
N ARG A 84 6.05 -8.69 -3.24
CA ARG A 84 7.25 -7.93 -3.63
C ARG A 84 7.11 -7.13 -4.92
N ASP A 85 6.34 -7.66 -5.87
CA ASP A 85 6.17 -7.06 -7.21
C ASP A 85 4.82 -6.31 -7.34
N LYS A 86 4.08 -6.16 -6.24
CA LYS A 86 2.77 -5.52 -6.23
C LYS A 86 2.80 -4.13 -5.61
N HIS A 87 2.20 -3.17 -6.29
CA HIS A 87 2.02 -1.82 -5.77
C HIS A 87 0.79 -1.74 -4.86
N LEU A 88 1.00 -1.95 -3.56
CA LEU A 88 -0.07 -1.95 -2.55
C LEU A 88 -0.16 -0.61 -1.81
N VAL A 89 -1.35 -0.02 -1.81
CA VAL A 89 -1.65 1.28 -1.17
C VAL A 89 -2.68 1.09 -0.06
N SER A 90 -2.46 1.75 1.08
CA SER A 90 -3.37 1.75 2.22
C SER A 90 -4.08 3.09 2.34
N VAL A 91 -5.42 3.09 2.31
CA VAL A 91 -6.29 4.27 2.46
C VAL A 91 -7.44 3.91 3.40
N ASN A 92 -7.64 4.67 4.48
CA ASN A 92 -8.77 4.49 5.42
C ASN A 92 -9.00 3.04 5.91
N ASP A 93 -7.94 2.35 6.33
CA ASP A 93 -7.96 0.92 6.73
C ASP A 93 -8.34 -0.09 5.61
N GLU A 94 -8.31 0.35 4.36
CA GLU A 94 -8.50 -0.48 3.16
C GLU A 94 -7.20 -0.56 2.36
N ILE A 95 -7.00 -1.72 1.70
CA ILE A 95 -5.81 -2.01 0.91
C ILE A 95 -6.20 -2.23 -0.53
N TYR A 96 -5.43 -1.57 -1.38
CA TYR A 96 -5.64 -1.45 -2.80
C TYR A 96 -4.39 -1.93 -3.53
N TRP A 97 -4.55 -2.80 -4.52
CA TRP A 97 -3.50 -3.16 -5.46
C TRP A 97 -3.65 -2.32 -6.73
N VAL A 98 -2.65 -1.50 -7.02
CA VAL A 98 -2.55 -0.77 -8.28
C VAL A 98 -1.92 -1.70 -9.31
N LEU A 99 -2.72 -2.06 -10.32
CA LEU A 99 -2.26 -2.92 -11.42
C LEU A 99 -1.31 -2.15 -12.33
N PRO A 100 -0.26 -2.79 -12.87
CA PRO A 100 0.80 -2.13 -13.63
C PRO A 100 0.40 -1.74 -15.06
N ASP A 101 -0.88 -1.68 -15.40
CA ASP A 101 -1.33 -1.22 -16.70
C ASP A 101 -1.62 0.29 -16.67
N TRP A 102 -0.75 1.05 -17.30
CA TRP A 102 -0.76 2.52 -17.35
C TRP A 102 -1.32 3.05 -18.68
N SER A 103 -1.85 2.19 -19.54
CA SER A 103 -2.21 2.59 -20.90
C SER A 103 -3.37 3.57 -20.97
N ASP A 104 -4.31 3.57 -20.00
CA ASP A 104 -5.46 4.49 -20.04
C ASP A 104 -5.97 4.99 -18.67
N MET A 105 -5.77 4.27 -17.56
CA MET A 105 -6.10 4.73 -16.20
C MET A 105 -5.56 3.71 -15.18
N PRO A 106 -5.03 4.12 -14.01
CA PRO A 106 -4.60 3.14 -13.01
C PRO A 106 -5.79 2.30 -12.55
N ASN A 107 -5.77 1.01 -12.91
CA ASN A 107 -6.74 0.05 -12.44
C ASN A 107 -6.38 -0.34 -11.00
N VAL A 108 -7.22 0.06 -10.05
CA VAL A 108 -7.00 -0.20 -8.63
C VAL A 108 -7.98 -1.27 -8.16
N MET A 109 -7.51 -2.34 -7.56
CA MET A 109 -8.36 -3.41 -7.02
C MET A 109 -8.33 -3.40 -5.50
N LYS A 110 -9.49 -3.40 -4.85
CA LYS A 110 -9.57 -3.57 -3.40
C LYS A 110 -9.22 -5.02 -3.03
N VAL A 111 -8.16 -5.21 -2.25
CA VAL A 111 -7.67 -6.55 -1.88
C VAL A 111 -7.92 -6.90 -0.41
N ALA A 112 -8.08 -5.90 0.47
CA ALA A 112 -8.45 -6.13 1.87
C ALA A 112 -9.05 -4.87 2.52
N GLY A 113 -9.74 -5.05 3.65
CA GLY A 113 -10.22 -3.92 4.47
C GLY A 113 -10.83 -4.36 5.80
N LYS A 114 -10.90 -3.44 6.76
CA LYS A 114 -11.39 -3.73 8.13
C LYS A 114 -12.84 -4.21 8.17
N LYS A 115 -13.71 -3.71 7.29
CA LYS A 115 -15.13 -4.10 7.19
C LYS A 115 -15.38 -5.24 6.18
N SER A 116 -14.33 -5.74 5.51
CA SER A 116 -14.33 -6.87 4.56
C SER A 116 -15.47 -6.95 3.54
N THR A 117 -16.19 -5.86 3.26
CA THR A 117 -17.20 -5.82 2.23
C THR A 117 -16.51 -5.57 0.89
N ASN A 118 -16.49 -6.61 0.06
CA ASN A 118 -16.19 -6.61 -1.37
C ASN A 118 -14.69 -6.54 -1.79
N PRO A 119 -13.82 -7.49 -1.37
CA PRO A 119 -12.54 -7.69 -2.04
C PRO A 119 -12.76 -8.10 -3.51
N GLY A 120 -11.83 -7.73 -4.39
CA GLY A 120 -11.91 -8.01 -5.84
C GLY A 120 -12.68 -6.99 -6.67
N GLN A 121 -13.21 -5.93 -6.06
CA GLN A 121 -13.80 -4.82 -6.82
C GLN A 121 -12.71 -3.96 -7.45
N LEU A 122 -12.87 -3.69 -8.76
CA LEU A 122 -12.18 -2.60 -9.44
C LEU A 122 -12.73 -1.28 -8.93
N VAL A 123 -11.84 -0.43 -8.44
CA VAL A 123 -12.11 0.88 -7.88
C VAL A 123 -11.42 1.92 -8.75
N LEU A 124 -12.21 2.87 -9.19
CA LEU A 124 -11.74 4.06 -9.88
C LEU A 124 -11.30 5.06 -8.80
N PHE A 125 -9.98 5.22 -8.64
CA PHE A 125 -9.45 6.21 -7.70
C PHE A 125 -9.25 7.52 -8.43
N THR A 126 -10.19 8.45 -8.27
CA THR A 126 -9.99 9.83 -8.73
C THR A 126 -9.15 10.55 -7.69
N ILE A 127 -7.91 10.89 -8.03
CA ILE A 127 -7.19 11.92 -7.27
C ILE A 127 -7.98 13.21 -7.51
N PRO A 128 -8.42 13.93 -6.46
CA PRO A 128 -9.13 15.19 -6.64
C PRO A 128 -8.27 16.09 -7.51
N SER A 129 -8.89 16.74 -8.49
CA SER A 129 -8.15 17.60 -9.39
C SER A 129 -7.48 18.70 -8.56
N LEU A 130 -6.36 19.24 -9.04
CA LEU A 130 -5.74 20.39 -8.36
C LEU A 130 -6.74 21.53 -8.18
N ALA A 131 -7.71 21.66 -9.09
CA ALA A 131 -8.83 22.58 -8.98
C ALA A 131 -9.70 22.30 -7.75
N ASP A 132 -10.09 21.04 -7.50
CA ASP A 132 -10.90 20.67 -6.33
C ASP A 132 -10.17 20.95 -5.01
N VAL A 133 -8.86 20.65 -4.97
CA VAL A 133 -8.01 20.94 -3.80
C VAL A 133 -7.89 22.44 -3.57
N VAL A 134 -7.72 23.23 -4.64
CA VAL A 134 -7.72 24.69 -4.56
C VAL A 134 -9.08 25.18 -4.04
N ASP A 135 -10.19 24.70 -4.60
CA ASP A 135 -11.53 25.13 -4.23
C ASP A 135 -11.86 24.87 -2.75
N ASP A 136 -11.45 23.71 -2.22
CA ASP A 136 -11.60 23.36 -0.80
C ASP A 136 -10.77 24.25 0.13
N VAL A 137 -9.54 24.59 -0.28
CA VAL A 137 -8.68 25.53 0.48
C VAL A 137 -9.32 26.92 0.52
N TRP A 138 -9.90 27.38 -0.58
CA TRP A 138 -10.59 28.67 -0.66
C TRP A 138 -11.89 28.70 0.17
N LYS A 139 -12.71 27.64 0.11
CA LYS A 139 -13.90 27.47 0.98
C LYS A 139 -13.52 27.48 2.45
N SER A 140 -12.47 26.75 2.82
CA SER A 140 -11.96 26.69 4.18
C SER A 140 -11.48 28.05 4.68
N ALA A 141 -10.78 28.82 3.83
CA ALA A 141 -10.35 30.18 4.15
C ALA A 141 -11.55 31.13 4.34
N GLN A 142 -12.60 31.01 3.52
CA GLN A 142 -13.79 31.85 3.60
C GLN A 142 -14.63 31.60 4.87
N SER A 143 -14.73 30.34 5.31
CA SER A 143 -15.49 29.97 6.52
C SER A 143 -14.71 30.12 7.83
N SER A 144 -13.40 30.41 7.75
CA SER A 144 -12.53 30.48 8.92
C SER A 144 -12.72 31.79 9.69
N LYS A 145 -12.85 31.70 11.02
CA LYS A 145 -12.90 32.87 11.91
C LYS A 145 -11.53 33.45 12.24
N ILE A 146 -10.46 32.76 11.84
CA ILE A 146 -9.06 33.08 12.20
C ILE A 146 -8.31 33.67 10.99
N ILE A 147 -8.70 33.28 9.77
CA ILE A 147 -8.07 33.76 8.54
C ILE A 147 -8.79 35.03 8.10
N ASP A 148 -8.06 36.14 7.97
CA ASP A 148 -8.56 37.30 7.24
C ASP A 148 -8.64 36.96 5.75
N PHE A 149 -9.87 36.88 5.23
CA PHE A 149 -10.12 36.44 3.88
C PHE A 149 -9.56 37.40 2.82
N GLN A 150 -9.51 38.71 3.11
CA GLN A 150 -8.95 39.70 2.18
C GLN A 150 -7.44 39.54 2.04
N SER A 151 -6.71 39.42 3.15
CA SER A 151 -5.28 39.12 3.15
C SER A 151 -4.95 37.76 2.53
N PHE A 152 -5.79 36.75 2.72
CA PHE A 152 -5.64 35.44 2.07
C PHE A 152 -5.76 35.56 0.55
N ARG A 153 -6.79 36.25 0.06
CA ARG A 153 -7.05 36.45 -1.38
C ARG A 153 -5.87 37.12 -2.11
N GLN A 154 -5.19 38.05 -1.46
CA GLN A 154 -4.02 38.74 -2.03
C GLN A 154 -2.76 37.85 -2.10
N ARG A 155 -2.65 36.86 -1.21
CA ARG A 155 -1.47 35.98 -1.12
C ARG A 155 -1.64 34.65 -1.85
N ALA A 156 -2.87 34.24 -2.13
CA ALA A 156 -3.17 33.02 -2.85
C ALA A 156 -2.67 33.12 -4.30
N LYS A 157 -1.84 32.16 -4.72
CA LYS A 157 -1.21 32.14 -6.06
C LYS A 157 -2.13 31.62 -7.17
N PHE A 158 -3.21 30.94 -6.81
CA PHE A 158 -4.16 30.31 -7.73
C PHE A 158 -5.58 30.57 -7.23
N SER A 159 -6.47 31.01 -8.12
CA SER A 159 -7.90 31.19 -7.83
C SER A 159 -8.69 29.95 -8.28
N PRO A 160 -9.82 29.64 -7.64
CA PRO A 160 -10.67 28.54 -8.08
C PRO A 160 -11.19 28.80 -9.50
N PRO A 161 -11.33 27.75 -10.34
CA PRO A 161 -11.78 27.90 -11.72
C PRO A 161 -13.24 28.39 -11.80
N GLU A 162 -13.54 29.31 -12.73
CA GLU A 162 -14.91 29.74 -13.02
C GLU A 162 -15.70 28.57 -13.62
N THR A 163 -16.57 27.95 -12.82
CA THR A 163 -17.41 26.84 -13.28
C THR A 163 -18.61 27.39 -14.03
N THR A 164 -18.57 27.40 -15.37
CA THR A 164 -19.75 27.67 -16.20
C THR A 164 -20.66 26.44 -16.20
N ILE A 165 -21.75 26.49 -15.45
CA ILE A 165 -22.76 25.42 -15.44
C ILE A 165 -23.61 25.55 -16.71
N VAL A 166 -23.34 24.72 -17.71
CA VAL A 166 -24.22 24.57 -18.87
C VAL A 166 -25.34 23.61 -18.46
N ARG A 167 -26.56 24.13 -18.23
CA ARG A 167 -27.75 23.30 -18.04
C ARG A 167 -28.22 22.79 -19.40
N ALA A 168 -28.13 21.48 -19.63
CA ALA A 168 -28.86 20.83 -20.71
C ALA A 168 -30.35 20.75 -20.34
N VAL A 169 -31.19 21.19 -21.27
CA VAL A 169 -32.67 21.16 -21.21
C VAL A 169 -33.16 19.74 -21.50
#